data_AF-A0ABD3QLG0-F1
#
_entry.id   AF-A0ABD3QLG0-F1
#
_cell.length_a   1.000
_cell.length_b   1.000
_cell.length_c   1.000
_cell.angle_alpha   90.00
_cell.angle_beta   90.00
_cell.angle_gamma   90.00
#
_symmetry.space_group_name_H-M   'P 1'
#
loop_
_entity.id
_entity.type
_entity.pdbx_description
1 polymer ?
#
loop_
_entity_poly.entity_id
_entity_poly.type
_entity_poly.pdbx_seq_one_letter_code
_entity_poly.pdbx_strand_id
1 'polypeptide(L)'
;SLAVNRLRSLPLPISPHHNRSPSLLYRKHQHQQYNTKHQPIQTPNITGTMKLFATVKATFLVAWCTRPLFAFHLAAPQNGLQTASVRHRHHHRSPAPQKMTESPLDEMDDERKANLFQALLRDLQIEGVPLLGCDANQVHTLNAALWTTMAELSSNPEAQRACLVLEDIPLSALLAFAEDFTILKTQARLMEYLPELKRFSVSLVGKGLGPAVLIETEEDISGEIERRAAVEGTIDKDKTIAALRSFISRVVVGMEACPYTKSADVSATGLESRGITPGPVGYRFSPSLEACQVMAVFWNCICELMAEPEERLSSIMLSLPGIGREEDGGHERFAAVVELVGRYLCLFRGDGAFGLVHFYPGYDRGRVHPIDMPAYGHLPPMSWLRPILKMGGHEAESQQLPDHDLSLANYQRRAPHTAINILRMSQVSAAAGAKSIVDLDLGNGRTEKASGITLYTRNTLRMAQMGEEALQEALDKEIAMQN
;
A
#
# COMPACT_ATOMS: atom_id res chain seq x y z
N SER A 1 -14.78 52.86 -0.23
CA SER A 1 -14.56 54.30 0.05
C SER A 1 -15.90 54.98 -0.21
N LEU A 2 -16.75 55.41 0.70
CA LEU A 2 -16.68 55.90 2.09
C LEU A 2 -17.98 55.51 2.82
N ALA A 3 -17.89 55.30 4.14
CA ALA A 3 -19.02 55.08 5.06
C ALA A 3 -19.62 56.41 5.54
N VAL A 4 -20.92 56.48 5.86
CA VAL A 4 -21.46 57.43 6.88
C VAL A 4 -22.75 56.90 7.56
N ASN A 5 -22.71 56.91 8.89
CA ASN A 5 -23.74 56.66 9.90
C ASN A 5 -24.97 57.60 9.87
N ARG A 6 -26.10 57.19 10.48
CA ARG A 6 -26.79 57.99 11.53
C ARG A 6 -27.92 57.24 12.24
N LEU A 7 -27.74 57.06 13.55
CA LEU A 7 -28.74 56.72 14.57
C LEU A 7 -29.49 57.98 15.03
N ARG A 8 -30.76 57.84 15.46
CA ARG A 8 -31.49 58.79 16.32
C ARG A 8 -32.33 58.06 17.39
N SER A 9 -31.90 58.24 18.65
CA SER A 9 -32.64 58.50 19.91
C SER A 9 -34.04 57.90 20.22
N LEU A 10 -34.09 56.99 21.21
CA LEU A 10 -34.73 57.02 22.57
C LEU A 10 -36.01 57.89 22.83
N PRO A 11 -36.96 57.51 23.74
CA PRO A 11 -36.67 57.22 25.17
C PRO A 11 -37.47 56.11 25.92
N LEU A 12 -36.89 55.75 27.08
CA LEU A 12 -37.34 54.95 28.24
C LEU A 12 -38.54 55.58 28.99
N PRO A 13 -39.29 54.91 29.92
CA PRO A 13 -38.72 54.44 31.22
C PRO A 13 -39.42 53.31 32.03
N ILE A 14 -38.74 52.98 33.16
CA ILE A 14 -39.22 52.44 34.47
C ILE A 14 -38.95 50.94 34.77
N SER A 15 -38.04 50.74 35.74
CA SER A 15 -37.75 49.56 36.60
C SER A 15 -38.53 49.71 37.94
N PRO A 16 -38.60 48.79 38.95
CA PRO A 16 -37.50 47.91 39.43
C PRO A 16 -37.86 46.55 40.10
N HIS A 17 -36.83 45.71 40.35
CA HIS A 17 -36.49 44.97 41.61
C HIS A 17 -35.55 43.76 41.29
N HIS A 18 -34.26 43.81 41.67
CA HIS A 18 -33.60 43.08 42.80
C HIS A 18 -33.71 41.53 42.71
N ASN A 19 -32.63 40.73 42.69
CA ASN A 19 -31.52 40.70 43.65
C ASN A 19 -30.33 39.80 43.16
N ARG A 20 -29.11 40.33 43.40
CA ARG A 20 -27.90 39.70 44.00
C ARG A 20 -27.30 38.39 43.44
N SER A 21 -26.10 38.55 42.88
CA SER A 21 -24.96 37.61 42.99
C SER A 21 -24.39 37.56 44.43
N PRO A 22 -23.44 36.64 44.69
CA PRO A 22 -22.12 37.14 45.03
C PRO A 22 -20.95 36.42 44.32
N SER A 23 -19.94 37.25 44.10
CA SER A 23 -18.59 37.06 43.58
C SER A 23 -17.60 36.46 44.60
N LEU A 24 -16.48 35.85 44.15
CA LEU A 24 -15.09 36.35 44.30
C LEU A 24 -13.99 35.25 44.26
N LEU A 25 -12.81 35.71 43.81
CA LEU A 25 -11.41 35.21 43.89
C LEU A 25 -10.86 34.72 42.54
N TYR A 26 -10.15 35.51 41.72
CA TYR A 26 -8.91 36.29 41.87
C TYR A 26 -7.65 35.44 42.14
N ARG A 27 -6.84 35.18 41.09
CA ARG A 27 -5.36 35.19 41.18
C ARG A 27 -4.72 35.44 39.81
N LYS A 28 -3.89 36.48 39.77
CA LYS A 28 -2.94 36.90 38.71
C LYS A 28 -1.50 36.52 39.13
N HIS A 29 -0.60 36.53 38.14
CA HIS A 29 0.88 36.47 38.11
C HIS A 29 1.37 35.21 37.35
N GLN A 30 2.38 35.25 36.47
CA GLN A 30 3.33 36.28 36.05
C GLN A 30 4.02 35.85 34.75
N HIS A 31 4.50 36.82 33.97
CA HIS A 31 5.49 36.62 32.90
C HIS A 31 6.84 36.14 33.45
N GLN A 32 7.52 35.26 32.72
CA GLN A 32 8.99 35.24 32.71
C GLN A 32 9.51 34.83 31.32
N GLN A 33 10.19 35.78 30.68
CA GLN A 33 11.09 35.57 29.55
C GLN A 33 12.39 34.96 30.08
N TYR A 34 12.96 33.99 29.35
CA TYR A 34 14.40 33.71 29.42
C TYR A 34 14.97 33.62 28.00
N ASN A 35 15.97 34.47 27.79
CA ASN A 35 16.80 34.59 26.60
C ASN A 35 18.24 34.52 27.10
N THR A 36 19.01 33.47 26.77
CA THR A 36 20.46 33.43 26.98
C THR A 36 21.15 32.53 25.96
N LYS A 37 21.76 33.20 24.98
CA LYS A 37 23.15 33.10 24.48
C LYS A 37 23.85 31.74 24.39
N HIS A 38 24.32 31.48 23.16
CA HIS A 38 25.38 30.58 22.73
C HIS A 38 26.72 30.77 23.47
N GLN A 39 27.39 29.65 23.78
CA GLN A 39 28.85 29.45 23.66
C GLN A 39 29.16 27.96 23.39
N PRO A 40 30.32 27.65 22.77
CA PRO A 40 30.57 26.37 22.08
C PRO A 40 31.14 25.31 23.02
N ILE A 41 30.72 24.05 22.85
CA ILE A 41 31.26 22.91 23.61
C ILE A 41 32.14 22.08 22.69
N GLN A 42 33.39 21.93 23.12
CA GLN A 42 34.42 21.05 22.57
C GLN A 42 34.05 19.58 22.77
N THR A 43 34.43 18.76 21.79
CA THR A 43 34.31 17.30 21.75
C THR A 43 35.17 16.62 22.81
N PRO A 44 34.69 15.47 23.33
CA PRO A 44 35.58 14.37 23.66
C PRO A 44 35.24 13.12 22.84
N ASN A 45 36.27 12.55 22.22
CA ASN A 45 36.30 11.14 21.84
C ASN A 45 36.08 10.29 23.10
N ILE A 46 35.16 9.32 23.04
CA ILE A 46 35.29 7.99 23.65
C ILE A 46 34.20 7.07 23.05
N THR A 47 34.68 5.94 22.56
CA THR A 47 34.01 4.70 22.20
C THR A 47 33.07 4.18 23.29
N GLY A 48 31.87 3.71 22.91
CA GLY A 48 31.10 2.79 23.75
C GLY A 48 29.58 2.91 23.64
N THR A 49 28.97 1.97 22.90
CA THR A 49 27.62 1.40 23.10
C THR A 49 26.41 2.36 23.10
N MET A 50 25.74 2.47 21.95
CA MET A 50 24.32 2.87 21.87
C MET A 50 23.42 1.64 21.62
N LYS A 51 22.39 1.50 22.46
CA LYS A 51 21.17 0.70 22.25
C LYS A 51 20.12 1.58 21.52
N LEU A 52 19.17 0.91 20.84
CA LEU A 52 18.09 1.38 19.92
C LEU A 52 18.56 1.61 18.47
N PHE A 53 17.99 1.02 17.42
CA PHE A 53 16.60 0.62 17.13
C PHE A 53 16.52 -0.76 16.45
N ALA A 54 15.50 -1.54 16.81
CA ALA A 54 15.15 -2.81 16.15
C ALA A 54 14.32 -2.54 14.89
N THR A 55 14.99 -2.29 13.77
CA THR A 55 14.47 -2.67 12.46
C THR A 55 14.72 -4.17 12.31
N VAL A 56 13.79 -4.93 11.74
CA VAL A 56 14.03 -6.33 11.32
C VAL A 56 15.09 -6.30 10.21
N LYS A 57 16.35 -6.12 10.59
CA LYS A 57 17.49 -6.65 9.86
C LYS A 57 17.63 -8.06 10.38
N ALA A 58 17.16 -9.03 9.60
CA ALA A 58 17.69 -10.38 9.69
C ALA A 58 19.22 -10.26 9.76
N THR A 59 19.81 -10.82 10.81
CA THR A 59 21.25 -10.74 11.03
C THR A 59 21.91 -11.69 10.03
N PHE A 60 22.24 -11.18 8.85
CA PHE A 60 22.97 -11.91 7.81
C PHE A 60 24.45 -11.91 8.15
N LEU A 61 25.01 -13.09 8.42
CA LEU A 61 26.44 -13.32 8.56
C LEU A 61 26.80 -14.48 7.62
N VAL A 62 27.10 -14.15 6.36
CA VAL A 62 27.55 -15.15 5.36
C VAL A 62 28.95 -14.78 4.91
N ALA A 63 29.93 -15.60 5.32
CA ALA A 63 31.29 -15.55 4.82
C ALA A 63 31.34 -16.29 3.47
N TRP A 64 31.63 -15.56 2.39
CA TRP A 64 31.83 -16.14 1.05
C TRP A 64 33.31 -16.45 0.83
N CYS A 65 33.64 -17.71 0.52
CA CYS A 65 34.94 -18.12 -0.01
C CYS A 65 34.78 -18.55 -1.47
N THR A 66 35.55 -17.91 -2.34
CA THR A 66 35.57 -18.11 -3.80
C THR A 66 36.54 -19.22 -4.21
N ARG A 67 36.17 -20.05 -5.21
CA ARG A 67 37.08 -20.59 -6.24
C ARG A 67 36.33 -21.22 -7.43
N PRO A 68 36.88 -21.16 -8.68
CA PRO A 68 36.17 -21.50 -9.92
C PRO A 68 36.67 -22.81 -10.57
N LEU A 69 35.87 -23.38 -11.50
CA LEU A 69 36.26 -23.90 -12.83
C LEU A 69 35.25 -24.93 -13.40
N PHE A 70 34.65 -24.63 -14.56
CA PHE A 70 34.72 -25.37 -15.84
C PHE A 70 33.46 -25.16 -16.71
N ALA A 71 33.71 -24.86 -17.98
CA ALA A 71 32.73 -24.62 -19.04
C ALA A 71 32.41 -25.90 -19.83
N PHE A 72 31.19 -26.03 -20.36
CA PHE A 72 30.93 -26.68 -21.66
C PHE A 72 29.58 -26.22 -22.26
N HIS A 73 29.61 -25.93 -23.58
CA HIS A 73 28.49 -25.61 -24.47
C HIS A 73 27.58 -26.82 -24.77
N LEU A 74 26.30 -26.59 -25.11
CA LEU A 74 25.71 -26.99 -26.40
C LEU A 74 24.26 -26.49 -26.62
N ALA A 75 23.86 -26.51 -27.89
CA ALA A 75 22.84 -25.71 -28.55
C ALA A 75 21.39 -26.23 -28.48
N ALA A 76 20.47 -25.30 -28.76
CA ALA A 76 19.03 -25.44 -29.00
C ALA A 76 18.71 -26.25 -30.30
N PRO A 77 17.44 -26.57 -30.66
CA PRO A 77 16.49 -25.55 -31.15
C PRO A 77 14.97 -25.79 -30.93
N GLN A 78 14.26 -24.74 -31.36
CA GLN A 78 12.84 -24.35 -31.38
C GLN A 78 11.81 -25.27 -32.05
N ASN A 79 10.53 -25.07 -31.69
CA ASN A 79 9.32 -24.84 -32.52
C ASN A 79 8.08 -25.33 -31.75
N GLY A 80 6.89 -24.73 -31.74
CA GLY A 80 6.29 -23.55 -32.37
C GLY A 80 4.85 -23.44 -31.82
N LEU A 81 4.35 -22.22 -31.61
CA LEU A 81 3.04 -21.96 -30.99
C LEU A 81 2.07 -21.35 -32.00
N GLN A 82 0.90 -21.98 -32.14
CA GLN A 82 -0.25 -21.45 -32.86
C GLN A 82 -1.24 -20.80 -31.90
N THR A 83 -1.84 -19.72 -32.39
CA THR A 83 -2.75 -18.78 -31.74
C THR A 83 -4.20 -19.29 -31.74
N ALA A 84 -4.96 -18.98 -30.67
CA ALA A 84 -6.42 -18.95 -30.74
C ALA A 84 -7.04 -18.00 -29.69
N SER A 85 -8.16 -17.41 -30.09
CA SER A 85 -8.78 -16.18 -29.60
C SER A 85 -9.84 -16.39 -28.50
N VAL A 86 -9.75 -15.52 -27.49
CA VAL A 86 -10.75 -14.87 -26.61
C VAL A 86 -12.23 -15.31 -26.69
N ARG A 87 -12.81 -15.61 -25.51
CA ARG A 87 -14.07 -15.01 -24.98
C ARG A 87 -14.31 -15.39 -23.50
N HIS A 88 -14.16 -14.40 -22.61
CA HIS A 88 -14.37 -14.53 -21.17
C HIS A 88 -15.85 -14.49 -20.78
N ARG A 89 -16.30 -15.54 -20.09
CA ARG A 89 -17.34 -15.53 -19.04
C ARG A 89 -17.11 -16.75 -18.15
N HIS A 90 -16.43 -16.60 -17.02
CA HIS A 90 -16.27 -17.66 -16.02
C HIS A 90 -17.11 -17.37 -14.77
N HIS A 91 -18.28 -18.00 -14.69
CA HIS A 91 -18.60 -18.72 -13.47
C HIS A 91 -17.74 -19.98 -13.49
N HIS A 92 -16.73 -20.06 -12.63
CA HIS A 92 -15.98 -21.29 -12.41
C HIS A 92 -16.91 -22.33 -11.81
N ARG A 93 -17.50 -23.17 -12.66
CA ARG A 93 -17.91 -24.52 -12.28
C ARG A 93 -16.60 -25.26 -12.08
N SER A 94 -16.15 -25.42 -10.83
CA SER A 94 -14.95 -26.20 -10.52
C SER A 94 -15.04 -27.54 -11.26
N PRO A 95 -14.05 -27.89 -12.12
CA PRO A 95 -14.01 -29.23 -12.67
C PRO A 95 -14.05 -30.22 -11.51
N ALA A 96 -14.77 -31.33 -11.70
CA ALA A 96 -14.81 -32.41 -10.70
C ALA A 96 -13.36 -32.72 -10.28
N PRO A 97 -13.06 -32.83 -8.97
CA PRO A 97 -11.70 -33.04 -8.51
C PRO A 97 -11.16 -34.28 -9.21
N GLN A 98 -10.20 -34.08 -10.12
CA GLN A 98 -9.40 -35.19 -10.60
C GLN A 98 -8.81 -35.81 -9.34
N LYS A 99 -9.07 -37.10 -9.13
CA LYS A 99 -8.44 -37.85 -8.04
C LYS A 99 -6.94 -37.59 -8.17
N MET A 100 -6.39 -36.74 -7.30
CA MET A 100 -4.96 -36.55 -7.22
C MET A 100 -4.39 -37.94 -7.00
N THR A 101 -3.58 -38.40 -7.94
CA THR A 101 -2.77 -39.60 -7.76
C THR A 101 -2.08 -39.45 -6.42
N GLU A 102 -2.36 -40.39 -5.50
CA GLU A 102 -1.80 -40.43 -4.15
C GLU A 102 -0.29 -40.16 -4.25
N SER A 103 0.18 -39.18 -3.49
CA SER A 103 1.59 -38.80 -3.55
C SER A 103 2.38 -39.96 -2.97
N PRO A 104 3.49 -40.41 -3.59
CA PRO A 104 4.37 -41.42 -3.00
C PRO A 104 4.89 -41.03 -1.60
N LEU A 105 4.75 -39.74 -1.23
CA LEU A 105 5.07 -39.19 0.08
C LEU A 105 4.01 -39.53 1.13
N ASP A 106 2.77 -39.82 0.75
CA ASP A 106 1.67 -40.04 1.68
C ASP A 106 1.87 -41.34 2.49
N GLU A 107 2.58 -42.32 1.93
CA GLU A 107 2.91 -43.60 2.58
C GLU A 107 4.18 -43.53 3.46
N MET A 108 4.96 -42.46 3.40
CA MET A 108 6.18 -42.32 4.20
C MET A 108 5.86 -41.89 5.62
N ASP A 109 6.49 -42.54 6.61
CA ASP A 109 6.46 -42.08 8.00
C ASP A 109 7.15 -40.72 8.16
N ASP A 110 6.80 -40.01 9.25
CA ASP A 110 7.26 -38.65 9.50
C ASP A 110 8.77 -38.55 9.74
N GLU A 111 9.39 -39.59 10.32
CA GLU A 111 10.83 -39.65 10.54
C GLU A 111 11.58 -39.73 9.20
N ARG A 112 11.10 -40.55 8.27
CA ARG A 112 11.65 -40.69 6.93
C ARG A 112 11.45 -39.42 6.10
N LYS A 113 10.30 -38.75 6.23
CA LYS A 113 10.05 -37.44 5.62
C LYS A 113 11.02 -36.38 6.14
N ALA A 114 11.21 -36.30 7.46
CA ALA A 114 12.14 -35.38 8.09
C ALA A 114 13.59 -35.64 7.63
N ASN A 115 14.02 -36.90 7.62
CA ASN A 115 15.36 -37.28 7.14
C ASN A 115 15.57 -36.91 5.66
N LEU A 116 14.57 -37.14 4.81
CA LEU A 116 14.64 -36.76 3.40
C LEU A 116 14.67 -35.23 3.23
N PHE A 117 13.87 -34.50 3.99
CA PHE A 117 13.87 -33.04 3.97
C PHE A 117 15.23 -32.46 4.39
N GLN A 118 15.83 -32.97 5.47
CA GLN A 118 17.17 -32.56 5.90
C GLN A 118 18.25 -32.89 4.85
N ALA A 119 18.13 -34.03 4.17
CA ALA A 119 19.03 -34.36 3.06
C ALA A 119 18.90 -33.34 1.91
N LEU A 120 17.68 -32.97 1.52
CA LEU A 120 17.45 -31.96 0.48
C LEU A 120 18.01 -30.57 0.87
N LEU A 121 17.83 -30.14 2.12
CA LEU A 121 18.41 -28.89 2.60
C LEU A 121 19.95 -28.91 2.54
N ARG A 122 20.55 -30.04 2.92
CA ARG A 122 22.00 -30.24 2.84
C ARG A 122 22.50 -30.20 1.39
N ASP A 123 21.77 -30.81 0.45
CA ASP A 123 22.12 -30.78 -0.97
C ASP A 123 22.09 -29.35 -1.52
N LEU A 124 21.06 -28.57 -1.17
CA LEU A 124 20.99 -27.13 -1.50
C LEU A 124 22.19 -26.34 -0.95
N GLN A 125 22.61 -26.61 0.30
CA GLN A 125 23.82 -25.98 0.86
C GLN A 125 25.09 -26.35 0.11
N ILE A 126 25.23 -27.62 -0.31
CA ILE A 126 26.36 -28.09 -1.10
C ILE A 126 26.39 -27.38 -2.47
N GLU A 127 25.23 -27.12 -3.06
CA GLU A 127 25.05 -26.33 -4.28
C GLU A 127 25.29 -24.82 -4.08
N GLY A 128 25.58 -24.38 -2.86
CA GLY A 128 25.81 -22.97 -2.52
C GLY A 128 24.54 -22.14 -2.38
N VAL A 129 23.36 -22.76 -2.30
CA VAL A 129 22.09 -22.06 -2.06
C VAL A 129 22.02 -21.62 -0.60
N PRO A 130 21.90 -20.32 -0.29
CA PRO A 130 21.74 -19.85 1.07
C PRO A 130 20.44 -20.37 1.67
N LEU A 131 20.53 -21.00 2.84
CA LEU A 131 19.38 -21.38 3.66
C LEU A 131 19.10 -20.29 4.69
N LEU A 132 17.88 -19.77 4.68
CA LEU A 132 17.44 -18.66 5.51
C LEU A 132 16.31 -19.13 6.42
N GLY A 133 16.58 -19.25 7.72
CA GLY A 133 15.53 -19.49 8.71
C GLY A 133 14.67 -18.23 8.88
N CYS A 134 13.36 -18.39 8.90
CA CYS A 134 12.42 -17.30 9.05
C CYS A 134 11.37 -17.62 10.12
N ASP A 135 11.40 -16.87 11.21
CA ASP A 135 10.46 -16.94 12.33
C ASP A 135 9.10 -16.28 11.99
N ALA A 136 8.60 -16.51 10.78
CA ALA A 136 7.29 -16.03 10.36
C ALA A 136 6.21 -16.92 10.94
N ASN A 137 5.32 -16.35 11.75
CA ASN A 137 4.14 -17.04 12.28
C ASN A 137 2.82 -16.38 11.83
N GLN A 138 2.93 -15.33 10.99
CA GLN A 138 1.80 -14.58 10.46
C GLN A 138 1.93 -14.40 8.95
N VAL A 139 0.78 -14.19 8.30
CA VAL A 139 0.69 -14.03 6.83
C VAL A 139 1.54 -12.86 6.32
N HIS A 140 1.48 -11.71 6.99
CA HIS A 140 2.21 -10.53 6.53
C HIS A 140 3.72 -10.69 6.72
N THR A 141 4.17 -11.39 7.77
CA THR A 141 5.59 -11.72 7.96
C THR A 141 6.07 -12.73 6.91
N LEU A 142 5.23 -13.72 6.55
CA LEU A 142 5.50 -14.63 5.43
C LEU A 142 5.69 -13.86 4.12
N ASN A 143 4.73 -12.99 3.77
CA ASN A 143 4.81 -12.20 2.55
C ASN A 143 6.02 -11.24 2.57
N ALA A 144 6.29 -10.60 3.71
CA ALA A 144 7.48 -9.76 3.86
C ALA A 144 8.77 -10.54 3.60
N ALA A 145 8.91 -11.75 4.17
CA ALA A 145 10.08 -12.60 3.96
C ALA A 145 10.24 -13.04 2.49
N LEU A 146 9.16 -13.52 1.87
CA LEU A 146 9.17 -13.98 0.47
C LEU A 146 9.49 -12.84 -0.51
N TRP A 147 8.76 -11.72 -0.40
CA TRP A 147 8.97 -10.57 -1.30
C TRP A 147 10.31 -9.87 -1.07
N THR A 148 10.78 -9.77 0.18
CA THR A 148 12.13 -9.25 0.46
C THR A 148 13.20 -10.16 -0.15
N THR A 149 13.06 -11.48 -0.03
CA THR A 149 14.03 -12.42 -0.63
C THR A 149 14.02 -12.31 -2.16
N MET A 150 12.84 -12.21 -2.79
CA MET A 150 12.74 -11.95 -4.22
C MET A 150 13.39 -10.62 -4.60
N ALA A 151 13.20 -9.55 -3.83
CA ALA A 151 13.80 -8.24 -4.07
C ALA A 151 15.34 -8.25 -3.94
N GLU A 152 15.89 -9.00 -2.97
CA GLU A 152 17.33 -9.16 -2.80
C GLU A 152 17.95 -9.95 -3.96
N LEU A 153 17.35 -11.08 -4.35
CA LEU A 153 17.73 -11.81 -5.57
C LEU A 153 17.59 -10.94 -6.82
N SER A 154 16.58 -10.06 -6.83
CA SER A 154 16.32 -9.12 -7.93
C SER A 154 17.49 -8.16 -8.17
N SER A 155 18.11 -7.73 -7.07
CA SER A 155 19.11 -6.67 -7.02
C SER A 155 20.54 -7.20 -7.10
N ASN A 156 20.72 -8.52 -6.95
CA ASN A 156 22.02 -9.16 -6.93
C ASN A 156 22.19 -10.09 -8.13
N PRO A 157 22.92 -9.67 -9.19
CA PRO A 157 23.08 -10.47 -10.40
C PRO A 157 23.83 -11.79 -10.16
N GLU A 158 24.64 -11.88 -9.09
CA GLU A 158 25.39 -13.09 -8.76
C GLU A 158 24.51 -14.13 -8.01
N ALA A 159 23.47 -13.68 -7.31
CA ALA A 159 22.62 -14.54 -6.49
C ALA A 159 21.43 -15.05 -7.30
N GLN A 160 21.47 -16.32 -7.69
CA GLN A 160 20.42 -16.93 -8.51
C GLN A 160 19.36 -17.68 -7.71
N ARG A 161 19.66 -18.07 -6.46
CA ARG A 161 18.79 -18.96 -5.67
C ARG A 161 18.85 -18.62 -4.19
N ALA A 162 17.74 -18.78 -3.49
CA ALA A 162 17.67 -18.74 -2.03
C ALA A 162 16.59 -19.68 -1.52
N CYS A 163 16.81 -20.30 -0.37
CA CYS A 163 15.84 -21.19 0.28
C CYS A 163 15.42 -20.60 1.63
N LEU A 164 14.12 -20.39 1.81
CA LEU A 164 13.53 -19.91 3.05
C LEU A 164 12.92 -21.10 3.81
N VAL A 165 13.34 -21.32 5.06
CA VAL A 165 12.77 -22.31 5.97
C VAL A 165 11.82 -21.60 6.93
N LEU A 166 10.53 -21.97 6.89
CA LEU A 166 9.38 -21.26 7.47
C LEU A 166 8.59 -22.21 8.39
N GLU A 167 9.24 -22.69 9.45
CA GLU A 167 8.74 -23.81 10.29
C GLU A 167 7.34 -23.57 10.89
N ASP A 168 7.03 -22.33 11.26
CA ASP A 168 5.76 -21.93 11.88
C ASP A 168 4.64 -21.63 10.87
N ILE A 169 4.92 -21.68 9.56
CA ILE A 169 3.92 -21.44 8.52
C ILE A 169 3.33 -22.77 8.03
N PRO A 170 1.99 -22.94 8.03
CA PRO A 170 1.37 -24.14 7.49
C PRO A 170 1.77 -24.40 6.03
N LEU A 171 2.12 -25.65 5.71
CA LEU A 171 2.53 -26.06 4.37
C LEU A 171 1.50 -25.68 3.29
N SER A 172 0.21 -25.76 3.60
CA SER A 172 -0.87 -25.35 2.68
C SER A 172 -0.81 -23.88 2.30
N ALA A 173 -0.33 -23.00 3.19
CA ALA A 173 -0.16 -21.57 2.89
C ALA A 173 1.06 -21.34 1.99
N LEU A 174 2.15 -22.08 2.21
CA LEU A 174 3.33 -22.04 1.33
C LEU A 174 2.99 -22.56 -0.08
N LEU A 175 2.23 -23.66 -0.16
CA LEU A 175 1.75 -24.21 -1.42
C LEU A 175 0.86 -23.21 -2.16
N ALA A 176 -0.12 -22.62 -1.45
CA ALA A 176 -1.01 -21.62 -2.03
C ALA A 176 -0.23 -20.41 -2.59
N PHE A 177 0.84 -19.97 -1.91
CA PHE A 177 1.71 -18.91 -2.43
C PHE A 177 2.41 -19.34 -3.72
N ALA A 178 3.08 -20.50 -3.72
CA ALA A 178 3.85 -20.97 -4.88
C ALA A 178 2.96 -21.22 -6.12
N GLU A 179 1.77 -21.81 -5.91
CA GLU A 179 0.77 -21.99 -6.96
C GLU A 179 0.22 -20.65 -7.46
N ASP A 180 -0.13 -19.73 -6.56
CA ASP A 180 -0.67 -18.42 -6.94
C ASP A 180 0.35 -17.59 -7.73
N PHE A 181 1.64 -17.64 -7.35
CA PHE A 181 2.74 -17.02 -8.08
C PHE A 181 2.93 -17.66 -9.47
N THR A 182 2.79 -18.98 -9.58
CA THR A 182 2.81 -19.67 -10.87
C THR A 182 1.66 -19.21 -11.77
N ILE A 183 0.44 -19.12 -11.23
CA ILE A 183 -0.75 -18.63 -11.95
C ILE A 183 -0.57 -17.16 -12.34
N LEU A 184 0.01 -16.33 -11.48
CA LEU A 184 0.29 -14.92 -11.75
C LEU A 184 1.10 -14.77 -13.06
N LYS A 185 2.12 -15.60 -13.26
CA LYS A 185 2.96 -15.59 -14.47
C LYS A 185 2.19 -15.94 -15.76
N THR A 186 0.99 -16.52 -15.66
CA THR A 186 0.13 -16.82 -16.83
C THR A 186 -0.75 -15.63 -17.23
N GLN A 187 -0.82 -14.58 -16.40
CA GLN A 187 -1.67 -13.42 -16.64
C GLN A 187 -0.98 -12.44 -17.58
N ALA A 188 -1.33 -12.50 -18.87
CA ALA A 188 -0.72 -11.70 -19.94
C ALA A 188 -0.67 -10.20 -19.60
N ARG A 189 -1.76 -9.62 -19.09
CA ARG A 189 -1.83 -8.20 -18.71
C ARG A 189 -0.82 -7.83 -17.61
N LEU A 190 -0.72 -8.62 -16.54
CA LEU A 190 0.25 -8.33 -15.49
C LEU A 190 1.68 -8.52 -16.01
N MET A 191 1.91 -9.54 -16.83
CA MET A 191 3.23 -9.86 -17.38
C MET A 191 3.67 -8.92 -18.51
N GLU A 192 2.76 -8.14 -19.08
CA GLU A 192 3.05 -7.04 -19.99
C GLU A 192 3.65 -5.85 -19.22
N TYR A 193 3.07 -5.53 -18.05
CA TYR A 193 3.49 -4.38 -17.25
C TYR A 193 4.45 -4.68 -16.12
N LEU A 194 4.64 -5.96 -15.74
CA LEU A 194 5.57 -6.44 -14.71
C LEU A 194 6.41 -7.62 -15.24
N PRO A 195 7.09 -7.45 -16.40
CA PRO A 195 7.84 -8.53 -17.04
C PRO A 195 8.97 -9.07 -16.16
N GLU A 196 9.50 -8.28 -15.23
CA GLU A 196 10.53 -8.70 -14.30
C GLU A 196 10.10 -9.88 -13.42
N LEU A 197 8.80 -10.11 -13.22
CA LEU A 197 8.33 -11.26 -12.43
C LEU A 197 8.52 -12.60 -13.15
N LYS A 198 8.72 -12.59 -14.48
CA LYS A 198 8.89 -13.81 -15.27
C LYS A 198 10.14 -14.59 -14.90
N ARG A 199 11.20 -13.88 -14.48
CA ARG A 199 12.50 -14.48 -14.15
C ARG A 199 12.48 -15.29 -12.87
N PHE A 200 11.47 -15.11 -12.02
CA PHE A 200 11.38 -15.81 -10.74
C PHE A 200 10.65 -17.14 -10.89
N SER A 201 11.19 -18.17 -10.24
CA SER A 201 10.55 -19.45 -9.97
C SER A 201 10.40 -19.60 -8.46
N VAL A 202 9.21 -19.93 -7.99
CA VAL A 202 8.92 -20.16 -6.57
C VAL A 202 8.35 -21.56 -6.44
N SER A 203 9.02 -22.41 -5.66
CA SER A 203 8.64 -23.81 -5.48
C SER A 203 8.85 -24.28 -4.04
N LEU A 204 8.16 -25.34 -3.64
CA LEU A 204 8.39 -25.99 -2.35
C LEU A 204 9.52 -27.01 -2.47
N VAL A 205 10.42 -27.00 -1.50
CA VAL A 205 11.52 -27.98 -1.43
C VAL A 205 10.92 -29.39 -1.32
N GLY A 206 11.37 -30.28 -2.20
CA GLY A 206 10.91 -31.66 -2.21
C GLY A 206 9.42 -31.84 -2.51
N LYS A 207 8.79 -30.90 -3.23
CA LYS A 207 7.34 -30.89 -3.51
C LYS A 207 6.48 -30.83 -2.23
N GLY A 208 6.96 -30.10 -1.22
CA GLY A 208 6.26 -29.94 0.05
C GLY A 208 6.58 -31.01 1.08
N LEU A 209 7.78 -31.62 1.00
CA LEU A 209 8.28 -32.53 2.04
C LEU A 209 8.52 -31.84 3.39
N GLY A 210 8.75 -30.53 3.37
CA GLY A 210 8.94 -29.74 4.58
C GLY A 210 8.60 -28.27 4.35
N PRO A 211 8.71 -27.44 5.41
CA PRO A 211 8.25 -26.06 5.40
C PRO A 211 9.29 -25.13 4.77
N ALA A 212 9.78 -25.45 3.56
CA ALA A 212 10.75 -24.61 2.86
C ALA A 212 10.33 -24.24 1.44
N VAL A 213 10.59 -22.98 1.10
CA VAL A 213 10.35 -22.39 -0.21
C VAL A 213 11.68 -22.11 -0.87
N LEU A 214 11.89 -22.67 -2.06
CA LEU A 214 13.01 -22.35 -2.94
C LEU A 214 12.57 -21.26 -3.92
N ILE A 215 13.31 -20.16 -3.91
CA ILE A 215 13.15 -19.04 -4.85
C ILE A 215 14.37 -19.03 -5.75
N GLU A 216 14.13 -19.09 -7.05
CA GLU A 216 15.16 -19.05 -8.07
C GLU A 216 14.88 -17.86 -8.99
N THR A 217 15.92 -17.18 -9.43
CA THR A 217 15.85 -16.14 -10.46
C THR A 217 16.70 -16.58 -11.64
N GLU A 218 16.34 -16.10 -12.83
CA GLU A 218 17.20 -16.16 -14.00
C GLU A 218 18.13 -14.92 -14.04
N GLU A 219 19.30 -15.07 -14.66
CA GLU A 219 20.28 -13.99 -14.80
C GLU A 219 19.72 -12.84 -15.64
N ASP A 220 19.87 -11.61 -15.14
CA ASP A 220 19.51 -10.41 -15.89
C ASP A 220 20.61 -10.04 -16.88
N ILE A 221 20.46 -10.50 -18.11
CA ILE A 221 21.40 -10.20 -19.20
C ILE A 221 21.11 -8.86 -19.89
N SER A 222 20.13 -8.08 -19.44
CA SER A 222 19.58 -6.95 -20.21
C SER A 222 20.18 -5.58 -19.88
N GLY A 223 21.04 -5.48 -18.86
CA GLY A 223 21.58 -4.19 -18.38
C GLY A 223 20.50 -3.27 -17.79
N GLU A 224 19.32 -3.80 -17.49
CA GLU A 224 18.21 -3.06 -16.89
C GLU A 224 18.50 -2.72 -15.41
N ILE A 225 19.32 -3.51 -14.70
CA ILE A 225 19.73 -3.20 -13.32
C ILE A 225 20.43 -1.84 -13.25
N GLU A 226 21.46 -1.60 -14.09
CA GLU A 226 22.20 -0.35 -14.07
C GLU A 226 21.33 0.84 -14.50
N ARG A 227 20.47 0.63 -15.52
CA ARG A 227 19.55 1.68 -15.98
C ARG A 227 18.59 2.07 -14.86
N ARG A 228 18.00 1.10 -14.16
CA ARG A 228 17.09 1.35 -13.04
C ARG A 228 17.81 2.04 -11.90
N ALA A 229 18.98 1.55 -11.49
CA ALA A 229 19.77 2.18 -10.44
C ALA A 229 20.09 3.65 -10.76
N ALA A 230 20.39 3.97 -12.02
CA ALA A 230 20.61 5.34 -12.46
C ALA A 230 19.35 6.21 -12.29
N VAL A 231 18.18 5.70 -12.66
CA VAL A 231 16.90 6.41 -12.51
C VAL A 231 16.54 6.56 -11.03
N GLU A 232 16.62 5.50 -10.24
CA GLU A 232 16.32 5.49 -8.80
C GLU A 232 17.21 6.48 -8.04
N GLY A 233 18.49 6.60 -8.43
CA GLY A 233 19.43 7.56 -7.86
C GLY A 233 19.08 9.03 -8.10
N THR A 234 18.18 9.34 -9.04
CA THR A 234 17.68 10.71 -9.27
C THR A 234 16.50 11.10 -8.40
N ILE A 235 15.85 10.14 -7.74
CA ILE A 235 14.62 10.37 -7.00
C ILE A 235 14.97 10.81 -5.57
N ASP A 236 14.73 12.09 -5.27
CA ASP A 236 14.99 12.65 -3.94
C ASP A 236 13.89 12.27 -2.94
N LYS A 237 14.29 11.59 -1.87
CA LYS A 237 13.39 11.11 -0.81
C LYS A 237 12.68 12.27 -0.08
N ASP A 238 13.41 13.31 0.30
CA ASP A 238 12.89 14.38 1.16
C ASP A 238 11.92 15.27 0.38
N LYS A 239 12.23 15.60 -0.88
CA LYS A 239 11.32 16.28 -1.81
C LYS A 239 10.06 15.46 -2.06
N THR A 240 10.21 14.15 -2.28
CA THR A 240 9.07 13.24 -2.49
C THR A 240 8.13 13.25 -1.28
N ILE A 241 8.67 13.07 -0.06
CA ILE A 241 7.88 13.09 1.18
C ILE A 241 7.25 14.47 1.41
N ALA A 242 7.98 15.56 1.14
CA ALA A 242 7.46 16.92 1.27
C ALA A 242 6.30 17.19 0.31
N ALA A 243 6.41 16.75 -0.96
CA ALA A 243 5.32 16.86 -1.94
C ALA A 243 4.08 16.06 -1.49
N LEU A 244 4.26 14.84 -0.96
CA LEU A 244 3.14 14.04 -0.46
C LEU A 244 2.47 14.67 0.77
N ARG A 245 3.24 15.27 1.68
CA ARG A 245 2.72 16.03 2.83
C ARG A 245 1.92 17.26 2.39
N SER A 246 2.40 17.96 1.36
CA SER A 246 1.70 19.08 0.73
C SER A 246 0.33 18.62 0.18
N PHE A 247 0.33 17.52 -0.58
CA PHE A 247 -0.90 16.89 -1.09
C PHE A 247 -1.90 16.55 0.01
N ILE A 248 -1.45 15.90 1.11
CA ILE A 248 -2.33 15.55 2.23
C ILE A 248 -2.89 16.82 2.89
N SER A 249 -2.05 17.84 3.10
CA SER A 249 -2.48 19.11 3.68
C SER A 249 -3.53 19.81 2.82
N ARG A 250 -3.39 19.78 1.50
CA ARG A 250 -4.33 20.42 0.58
C ARG A 250 -5.60 19.61 0.39
N VAL A 251 -5.49 18.36 -0.05
CA VAL A 251 -6.64 17.54 -0.48
C VAL A 251 -7.31 16.88 0.72
N VAL A 252 -6.54 16.18 1.55
CA VAL A 252 -7.12 15.39 2.65
C VAL A 252 -7.63 16.31 3.75
N VAL A 253 -6.83 17.30 4.15
CA VAL A 253 -7.18 18.26 5.22
C VAL A 253 -7.94 19.46 4.66
N GLY A 254 -7.35 20.22 3.72
CA GLY A 254 -7.92 21.48 3.22
C GLY A 254 -9.24 21.33 2.46
N MET A 255 -9.39 20.26 1.67
CA MET A 255 -10.67 19.91 1.02
C MET A 255 -11.53 18.99 1.88
N GLU A 256 -11.06 18.67 3.09
CA GLU A 256 -11.68 17.74 4.03
C GLU A 256 -11.96 16.36 3.41
N ALA A 257 -11.20 15.94 2.38
CA ALA A 257 -11.49 14.72 1.64
C ALA A 257 -11.50 13.46 2.54
N CYS A 258 -10.82 13.50 3.69
CA CYS A 258 -11.03 12.58 4.81
C CYS A 258 -11.40 13.37 6.06
N PRO A 259 -12.57 13.14 6.70
CA PRO A 259 -12.95 13.86 7.92
C PRO A 259 -12.11 13.47 9.14
N TYR A 260 -11.31 12.40 9.04
CA TYR A 260 -10.56 11.82 10.15
C TYR A 260 -9.07 12.18 10.15
N THR A 261 -8.68 13.14 9.32
CA THR A 261 -7.30 13.62 9.20
C THR A 261 -7.30 15.14 9.28
N LYS A 262 -6.80 15.71 10.37
CA LYS A 262 -6.75 17.17 10.60
C LYS A 262 -5.40 17.80 10.29
N SER A 263 -4.34 17.01 10.14
CA SER A 263 -3.03 17.45 9.70
C SER A 263 -2.38 16.35 8.87
N ALA A 264 -1.33 16.69 8.11
CA ALA A 264 -0.54 15.67 7.41
C ALA A 264 0.14 14.69 8.38
N ASP A 265 0.46 15.15 9.59
CA ASP A 265 1.21 14.37 10.57
C ASP A 265 0.38 13.44 11.44
N VAL A 266 -0.95 13.62 11.53
CA VAL A 266 -1.79 12.87 12.47
C VAL A 266 -3.05 12.37 11.77
N SER A 267 -3.31 11.07 11.89
CA SER A 267 -4.54 10.42 11.39
C SER A 267 -5.41 9.93 12.54
N ALA A 268 -6.60 9.42 12.20
CA ALA A 268 -7.64 8.97 13.14
C ALA A 268 -8.19 10.04 14.09
N THR A 269 -7.96 11.33 13.79
CA THR A 269 -8.57 12.45 14.52
C THR A 269 -10.09 12.43 14.39
N GLY A 270 -10.83 12.65 15.48
CA GLY A 270 -12.30 12.57 15.48
C GLY A 270 -12.88 11.17 15.72
N LEU A 271 -12.04 10.13 15.80
CA LEU A 271 -12.47 8.76 16.12
C LEU A 271 -12.32 8.43 17.63
N GLU A 272 -11.96 9.41 18.46
CA GLU A 272 -11.75 9.24 19.91
C GLU A 272 -13.03 8.75 20.61
N SER A 273 -14.18 9.27 20.19
CA SER A 273 -15.50 8.84 20.69
C SER A 273 -15.84 7.38 20.38
N ARG A 274 -15.10 6.77 19.44
CA ARG A 274 -15.20 5.36 19.05
C ARG A 274 -14.04 4.52 19.59
N GLY A 275 -13.26 5.07 20.52
CA GLY A 275 -12.17 4.37 21.20
C GLY A 275 -10.86 4.29 20.42
N ILE A 276 -10.72 5.06 19.33
CA ILE A 276 -9.47 5.11 18.55
C ILE A 276 -8.67 6.34 18.96
N THR A 277 -7.44 6.13 19.40
CA THR A 277 -6.52 7.22 19.73
C THR A 277 -5.86 7.76 18.45
N PRO A 278 -5.89 9.07 18.18
CA PRO A 278 -5.15 9.66 17.08
C PRO A 278 -3.66 9.42 17.26
N GLY A 279 -2.98 9.08 16.17
CA GLY A 279 -1.55 8.82 16.19
C GLY A 279 -0.87 9.36 14.93
N PRO A 280 0.46 9.33 14.91
CA PRO A 280 1.22 9.91 13.83
C PRO A 280 1.10 9.10 12.54
N VAL A 281 1.23 9.79 11.40
CA VAL A 281 1.36 9.20 10.07
C VAL A 281 2.84 8.91 9.79
N GLY A 282 3.18 7.64 9.56
CA GLY A 282 4.50 7.25 9.09
C GLY A 282 4.65 7.54 7.60
N TYR A 283 5.72 8.22 7.20
CA TYR A 283 6.06 8.40 5.79
C TYR A 283 7.19 7.44 5.43
N ARG A 284 6.93 6.55 4.48
CA ARG A 284 7.89 5.57 3.97
C ARG A 284 8.08 5.83 2.48
N PHE A 285 9.23 5.41 1.96
CA PHE A 285 9.65 5.77 0.62
C PHE A 285 10.39 4.59 0.00
N SER A 286 10.03 4.27 -1.24
CA SER A 286 10.83 3.44 -2.12
C SER A 286 10.98 4.14 -3.47
N PRO A 287 12.22 4.35 -3.96
CA PRO A 287 12.43 4.89 -5.30
C PRO A 287 12.25 3.81 -6.38
N SER A 288 12.04 2.55 -5.98
CA SER A 288 12.19 1.40 -6.87
C SER A 288 11.26 1.42 -8.06
N LEU A 289 11.80 1.03 -9.21
CA LEU A 289 11.01 0.73 -10.38
C LEU A 289 10.48 -0.70 -10.35
N GLU A 290 11.07 -1.63 -9.59
CA GLU A 290 10.70 -3.06 -9.59
C GLU A 290 9.51 -3.42 -8.71
N ALA A 291 8.64 -4.28 -9.23
CA ALA A 291 7.50 -4.83 -8.50
C ALA A 291 7.91 -5.61 -7.23
N CYS A 292 8.95 -6.44 -7.29
CA CYS A 292 9.40 -7.23 -6.14
C CYS A 292 9.81 -6.34 -4.97
N GLN A 293 10.56 -5.28 -5.23
CA GLN A 293 11.02 -4.37 -4.18
C GLN A 293 9.87 -3.53 -3.62
N VAL A 294 8.93 -3.10 -4.47
CA VAL A 294 7.69 -2.43 -4.03
C VAL A 294 6.86 -3.33 -3.12
N MET A 295 6.68 -4.59 -3.50
CA MET A 295 5.97 -5.58 -2.68
C MET A 295 6.69 -5.85 -1.36
N ALA A 296 8.03 -5.95 -1.39
CA ALA A 296 8.83 -6.12 -0.18
C ALA A 296 8.64 -4.94 0.79
N VAL A 297 8.79 -3.70 0.30
CA VAL A 297 8.61 -2.50 1.11
C VAL A 297 7.17 -2.39 1.63
N PHE A 298 6.18 -2.70 0.79
CA PHE A 298 4.76 -2.70 1.19
C PHE A 298 4.50 -3.67 2.35
N TRP A 299 4.94 -4.92 2.25
CA TRP A 299 4.74 -5.91 3.31
C TRP A 299 5.56 -5.61 4.57
N ASN A 300 6.75 -5.04 4.42
CA ASN A 300 7.54 -4.54 5.55
C ASN A 300 6.85 -3.36 6.26
N CYS A 301 6.19 -2.47 5.52
CA CYS A 301 5.36 -1.42 6.12
C CYS A 301 4.16 -2.00 6.90
N ILE A 302 3.55 -3.08 6.40
CA ILE A 302 2.48 -3.77 7.15
C ILE A 302 3.05 -4.37 8.43
N CYS A 303 4.19 -5.06 8.39
CA CYS A 303 4.84 -5.60 9.58
C CYS A 303 5.13 -4.48 10.60
N GLU A 304 5.66 -3.35 10.14
CA GLU A 304 5.94 -2.18 10.98
C GLU A 304 4.65 -1.62 11.61
N LEU A 305 3.60 -1.43 10.82
CA LEU A 305 2.31 -0.95 11.31
C LEU A 305 1.73 -1.91 12.35
N MET A 306 1.81 -3.23 12.14
CA MET A 306 1.26 -4.21 13.08
C MET A 306 2.10 -4.35 14.36
N ALA A 307 3.41 -4.10 14.30
CA ALA A 307 4.31 -4.19 15.44
C ALA A 307 4.24 -2.96 16.37
N GLU A 308 3.97 -1.78 15.81
CA GLU A 308 3.86 -0.55 16.60
C GLU A 308 2.43 -0.34 17.14
N PRO A 309 2.24 0.19 18.37
CA PRO A 309 0.94 0.64 18.86
C PRO A 309 0.35 1.79 18.03
N GLU A 310 -0.99 1.92 18.02
CA GLU A 310 -1.69 2.94 17.20
C GLU A 310 -1.28 4.37 17.57
N GLU A 311 -0.99 4.64 18.84
CA GLU A 311 -0.58 5.96 19.34
C GLU A 311 0.81 6.38 18.83
N ARG A 312 1.63 5.41 18.41
CA ARG A 312 2.98 5.64 17.88
C ARG A 312 3.06 5.55 16.37
N LEU A 313 2.11 4.86 15.74
CA LEU A 313 2.02 4.75 14.29
C LEU A 313 0.57 4.42 13.92
N SER A 314 -0.19 5.44 13.51
CA SER A 314 -1.62 5.28 13.23
C SER A 314 -1.85 4.75 11.80
N SER A 315 -1.09 5.25 10.84
CA SER A 315 -1.15 4.84 9.44
C SER A 315 0.21 5.06 8.77
N ILE A 316 0.43 4.43 7.61
CA ILE A 316 1.63 4.64 6.80
C ILE A 316 1.26 5.17 5.43
N MET A 317 1.86 6.29 5.03
CA MET A 317 1.90 6.76 3.65
C MET A 317 3.19 6.25 2.99
N LEU A 318 3.06 5.26 2.12
CA LEU A 318 4.17 4.70 1.33
C LEU A 318 4.25 5.39 -0.03
N SER A 319 5.29 6.21 -0.22
CA SER A 319 5.67 6.83 -1.50
C SER A 319 6.39 5.83 -2.40
N LEU A 320 5.94 5.70 -3.66
CA LEU A 320 6.49 4.81 -4.68
C LEU A 320 6.76 5.56 -6.00
N PRO A 321 7.53 6.67 -6.01
CA PRO A 321 7.75 7.50 -7.19
C PRO A 321 8.41 6.78 -8.39
N GLY A 322 9.07 5.64 -8.18
CA GLY A 322 9.59 4.81 -9.27
C GLY A 322 8.49 4.08 -10.05
N ILE A 323 7.30 3.88 -9.46
CA ILE A 323 6.21 3.17 -10.09
C ILE A 323 5.26 4.12 -10.81
N GLY A 324 4.93 3.76 -12.04
CA GLY A 324 3.95 4.48 -12.86
C GLY A 324 4.48 5.78 -13.44
N ARG A 325 5.79 5.87 -13.69
CA ARG A 325 6.33 6.94 -14.53
C ARG A 325 5.79 6.78 -15.95
N GLU A 326 5.52 7.88 -16.65
CA GLU A 326 5.01 7.85 -18.03
C GLU A 326 5.93 7.05 -18.98
N GLU A 327 7.24 7.09 -18.72
CA GLU A 327 8.27 6.34 -19.47
C GLU A 327 8.15 4.82 -19.31
N ASP A 328 7.59 4.34 -18.19
CA ASP A 328 7.53 2.92 -17.80
C ASP A 328 6.10 2.36 -17.90
N GLY A 329 5.31 2.87 -18.84
CA GLY A 329 3.90 2.46 -19.04
C GLY A 329 2.89 3.20 -18.14
N GLY A 330 3.36 4.18 -17.37
CA GLY A 330 2.51 5.11 -16.62
C GLY A 330 1.48 4.41 -15.74
N HIS A 331 0.23 4.80 -15.91
CA HIS A 331 -0.86 4.34 -15.08
C HIS A 331 -1.10 2.81 -15.14
N GLU A 332 -0.77 2.16 -16.26
CA GLU A 332 -0.99 0.72 -16.40
C GLU A 332 -0.02 -0.11 -15.54
N ARG A 333 1.23 0.34 -15.42
CA ARG A 333 2.21 -0.27 -14.50
C ARG A 333 1.79 -0.08 -13.05
N PHE A 334 1.30 1.10 -12.69
CA PHE A 334 0.67 1.32 -11.37
C PHE A 334 -0.51 0.35 -11.15
N ALA A 335 -1.43 0.25 -12.10
CA ALA A 335 -2.60 -0.61 -12.01
C ALA A 335 -2.21 -2.09 -11.84
N ALA A 336 -1.16 -2.55 -12.51
CA ALA A 336 -0.62 -3.90 -12.36
C ALA A 336 -0.01 -4.14 -10.97
N VAL A 337 0.75 -3.17 -10.43
CA VAL A 337 1.34 -3.28 -9.08
C VAL A 337 0.25 -3.32 -8.00
N VAL A 338 -0.77 -2.46 -8.07
CA VAL A 338 -1.85 -2.46 -7.06
C VAL A 338 -2.76 -3.69 -7.20
N GLU A 339 -2.92 -4.24 -8.41
CA GLU A 339 -3.57 -5.54 -8.61
C GLU A 339 -2.78 -6.67 -7.97
N LEU A 340 -1.44 -6.66 -8.10
CA LEU A 340 -0.56 -7.59 -7.41
C LEU A 340 -0.71 -7.48 -5.89
N VAL A 341 -0.71 -6.26 -5.35
CA VAL A 341 -1.01 -6.01 -3.93
C VAL A 341 -2.36 -6.62 -3.55
N GLY A 342 -3.44 -6.28 -4.27
CA GLY A 342 -4.78 -6.79 -4.01
C GLY A 342 -4.88 -8.32 -4.03
N ARG A 343 -4.20 -8.96 -4.99
CA ARG A 343 -4.18 -10.42 -5.13
C ARG A 343 -3.60 -11.12 -3.89
N TYR A 344 -2.44 -10.65 -3.40
CA TYR A 344 -1.79 -11.25 -2.23
C TYR A 344 -2.51 -10.92 -0.91
N LEU A 345 -3.32 -9.86 -0.87
CA LEU A 345 -4.24 -9.63 0.24
C LEU A 345 -5.37 -10.64 0.26
N CYS A 346 -6.00 -10.88 -0.90
CA CYS A 346 -7.10 -11.83 -1.03
C CYS A 346 -6.66 -13.28 -0.74
N LEU A 347 -5.45 -13.67 -1.17
CA LEU A 347 -4.93 -15.02 -1.00
C LEU A 347 -4.95 -15.47 0.47
N PHE A 348 -4.73 -14.53 1.40
CA PHE A 348 -4.59 -14.83 2.82
C PHE A 348 -5.61 -14.12 3.71
N ARG A 349 -6.66 -13.53 3.12
CA ARG A 349 -7.67 -12.73 3.84
C ARG A 349 -7.07 -11.59 4.68
N GLY A 350 -6.02 -10.96 4.15
CA GLY A 350 -5.41 -9.78 4.75
C GLY A 350 -6.32 -8.54 4.71
N ASP A 351 -7.41 -8.60 3.93
CA ASP A 351 -8.46 -7.57 3.85
C ASP A 351 -9.16 -7.32 5.19
N GLY A 352 -9.06 -8.26 6.15
CA GLY A 352 -9.51 -8.06 7.54
C GLY A 352 -8.50 -7.36 8.46
N ALA A 353 -7.24 -7.17 8.05
CA ALA A 353 -6.17 -6.68 8.93
C ALA A 353 -5.86 -5.19 8.74
N PHE A 354 -5.95 -4.67 7.51
CA PHE A 354 -5.65 -3.27 7.20
C PHE A 354 -6.40 -2.80 5.94
N GLY A 355 -6.74 -1.52 5.90
CA GLY A 355 -7.33 -0.86 4.75
C GLY A 355 -6.28 -0.21 3.87
N LEU A 356 -6.56 -0.10 2.58
CA LEU A 356 -5.66 0.55 1.62
C LEU A 356 -6.34 1.73 0.94
N VAL A 357 -5.52 2.69 0.52
CA VAL A 357 -5.91 3.75 -0.41
C VAL A 357 -4.78 3.98 -1.40
N HIS A 358 -5.08 3.85 -2.70
CA HIS A 358 -4.09 4.00 -3.75
C HIS A 358 -4.17 5.38 -4.41
N PHE A 359 -3.01 5.97 -4.69
CA PHE A 359 -2.85 7.27 -5.33
C PHE A 359 -1.91 7.18 -6.53
N TYR A 360 -2.20 7.97 -7.57
CA TYR A 360 -1.42 8.04 -8.81
C TYR A 360 -1.58 9.45 -9.44
N PRO A 361 -0.56 10.08 -10.05
CA PRO A 361 -0.69 11.44 -10.63
C PRO A 361 -1.82 11.57 -11.65
N GLY A 362 -1.86 10.67 -12.62
CA GLY A 362 -2.92 10.60 -13.61
C GLY A 362 -4.08 9.69 -13.21
N TYR A 363 -4.39 9.58 -11.90
CA TYR A 363 -5.35 8.58 -11.42
C TYR A 363 -6.66 8.70 -12.18
N ASP A 364 -7.11 7.55 -12.66
CA ASP A 364 -8.38 7.39 -13.36
C ASP A 364 -9.01 6.04 -12.99
N ARG A 365 -10.13 6.09 -12.28
CA ARG A 365 -10.83 4.87 -11.89
C ARG A 365 -11.20 3.98 -13.08
N GLY A 366 -11.45 4.55 -14.26
CA GLY A 366 -11.82 3.80 -15.46
C GLY A 366 -10.72 2.89 -16.02
N ARG A 367 -9.46 3.14 -15.63
CA ARG A 367 -8.28 2.39 -16.08
C ARG A 367 -7.82 1.34 -15.06
N VAL A 368 -8.41 1.32 -13.87
CA VAL A 368 -8.02 0.41 -12.78
C VAL A 368 -9.05 -0.71 -12.65
N HIS A 369 -8.67 -1.97 -12.97
CA HIS A 369 -9.53 -3.16 -12.87
C HIS A 369 -10.85 -2.99 -13.69
N PRO A 370 -11.71 -4.01 -13.92
CA PRO A 370 -12.99 -3.77 -14.61
C PRO A 370 -13.71 -2.50 -14.12
N ILE A 371 -14.07 -1.65 -15.08
CA ILE A 371 -14.60 -0.28 -14.87
C ILE A 371 -15.88 -0.25 -14.02
N ASP A 372 -16.61 -1.35 -13.98
CA ASP A 372 -17.92 -1.51 -13.36
C ASP A 372 -17.92 -2.39 -12.10
N MET A 373 -16.76 -2.89 -11.68
CA MET A 373 -16.61 -3.72 -10.48
C MET A 373 -15.78 -3.00 -9.44
N PRO A 374 -16.06 -3.16 -8.12
CA PRO A 374 -15.21 -2.60 -7.07
C PRO A 374 -13.77 -3.12 -7.19
N ALA A 375 -12.83 -2.31 -6.74
CA ALA A 375 -11.41 -2.67 -6.66
C ALA A 375 -10.87 -2.22 -5.30
N TYR A 376 -10.13 -3.11 -4.62
CA TYR A 376 -9.67 -2.87 -3.26
C TYR A 376 -8.78 -1.63 -3.18
N GLY A 377 -9.02 -0.76 -2.21
CA GLY A 377 -8.27 0.49 -2.02
C GLY A 377 -8.48 1.58 -3.08
N HIS A 378 -9.33 1.34 -4.08
CA HIS A 378 -9.64 2.30 -5.14
C HIS A 378 -10.97 3.05 -4.87
N LEU A 379 -11.21 4.12 -5.63
CA LEU A 379 -12.53 4.78 -5.65
C LEU A 379 -13.63 3.81 -6.13
N PRO A 380 -14.90 4.04 -5.75
CA PRO A 380 -16.03 3.36 -6.37
C PRO A 380 -16.02 3.53 -7.89
N PRO A 381 -16.52 2.54 -8.66
CA PRO A 381 -16.75 2.69 -10.08
C PRO A 381 -17.46 4.01 -10.44
N MET A 382 -17.10 4.61 -11.57
CA MET A 382 -17.74 5.86 -12.03
C MET A 382 -19.26 5.71 -12.18
N SER A 383 -19.71 4.53 -12.60
CA SER A 383 -21.14 4.19 -12.70
C SER A 383 -21.88 4.23 -11.35
N TRP A 384 -21.17 4.17 -10.22
CA TRP A 384 -21.77 4.21 -8.89
C TRP A 384 -21.95 5.64 -8.36
N LEU A 385 -21.26 6.64 -8.94
CA LEU A 385 -21.29 8.01 -8.39
C LEU A 385 -22.69 8.63 -8.42
N ARG A 386 -23.46 8.42 -9.50
CA ARG A 386 -24.85 8.93 -9.55
C ARG A 386 -25.73 8.25 -8.50
N PRO A 387 -25.80 6.90 -8.38
CA PRO A 387 -26.45 6.24 -7.25
C PRO A 387 -26.01 6.73 -5.87
N ILE A 388 -24.70 6.93 -5.67
CA ILE A 388 -24.13 7.45 -4.41
C ILE A 388 -24.67 8.86 -4.11
N LEU A 389 -24.71 9.75 -5.12
CA LEU A 389 -25.28 11.10 -4.96
C LEU A 389 -26.77 11.04 -4.59
N LYS A 390 -27.57 10.22 -5.28
CA LYS A 390 -29.00 10.01 -4.96
C LYS A 390 -29.20 9.56 -3.53
N MET A 391 -28.47 8.52 -3.12
CA MET A 391 -28.53 7.97 -1.77
C MET A 391 -28.04 8.97 -0.71
N GLY A 392 -27.08 9.82 -1.07
CA GLY A 392 -26.62 10.92 -0.23
C GLY A 392 -27.60 12.09 -0.11
N GLY A 393 -28.76 12.04 -0.78
CA GLY A 393 -29.78 13.10 -0.76
C GLY A 393 -29.61 14.19 -1.83
N HIS A 394 -28.74 13.96 -2.83
CA HIS A 394 -28.41 14.91 -3.90
C HIS A 394 -28.95 14.43 -5.26
N GLU A 395 -30.26 14.20 -5.33
CA GLU A 395 -30.93 13.69 -6.54
C GLU A 395 -30.77 14.66 -7.72
N ALA A 396 -30.87 15.97 -7.48
CA ALA A 396 -30.74 16.97 -8.54
C ALA A 396 -29.35 16.93 -9.18
N GLU A 397 -28.29 16.96 -8.37
CA GLU A 397 -26.90 16.91 -8.83
C GLU A 397 -26.59 15.56 -9.50
N SER A 398 -27.17 14.46 -9.00
CA SER A 398 -27.04 13.15 -9.62
C SER A 398 -27.58 13.08 -11.06
N GLN A 399 -28.51 13.99 -11.42
CA GLN A 399 -29.11 14.06 -12.76
C GLN A 399 -28.49 15.16 -13.62
N GLN A 400 -28.09 16.27 -13.00
CA GLN A 400 -27.65 17.49 -13.69
C GLN A 400 -26.15 17.55 -13.94
N LEU A 401 -25.32 16.97 -13.07
CA LEU A 401 -23.87 17.00 -13.27
C LEU A 401 -23.50 16.21 -14.54
N PRO A 402 -22.73 16.80 -15.47
CA PRO A 402 -22.21 16.07 -16.63
C PRO A 402 -21.18 15.03 -16.18
N ASP A 403 -20.98 13.99 -16.99
CA ASP A 403 -20.03 12.91 -16.67
C ASP A 403 -18.59 13.40 -16.49
N HIS A 404 -18.22 14.46 -17.23
CA HIS A 404 -16.94 15.16 -17.05
C HIS A 404 -16.75 15.64 -15.61
N ASP A 405 -17.75 16.31 -15.03
CA ASP A 405 -17.65 16.87 -13.67
C ASP A 405 -17.68 15.77 -12.61
N LEU A 406 -18.41 14.68 -12.85
CA LEU A 406 -18.35 13.49 -12.00
C LEU A 406 -16.95 12.89 -12.00
N SER A 407 -16.27 12.87 -13.16
CA SER A 407 -14.92 12.32 -13.29
C SER A 407 -13.87 13.10 -12.48
N LEU A 408 -14.14 14.36 -12.14
CA LEU A 408 -13.28 15.15 -11.26
C LEU A 408 -13.17 14.53 -9.86
N ALA A 409 -14.07 13.62 -9.46
CA ALA A 409 -13.91 12.83 -8.24
C ALA A 409 -12.60 12.01 -8.21
N ASN A 410 -11.99 11.72 -9.36
CA ASN A 410 -10.68 11.08 -9.45
C ASN A 410 -9.56 11.91 -8.80
N TYR A 411 -9.70 13.25 -8.71
CA TYR A 411 -8.72 14.11 -8.03
C TYR A 411 -8.58 13.83 -6.53
N GLN A 412 -9.47 13.02 -5.93
CA GLN A 412 -9.28 12.47 -4.58
C GLN A 412 -8.05 11.57 -4.47
N ARG A 413 -7.63 10.99 -5.59
CA ARG A 413 -6.52 10.05 -5.68
C ARG A 413 -5.38 10.53 -6.58
N ARG A 414 -5.50 11.72 -7.18
CA ARG A 414 -4.42 12.37 -7.94
C ARG A 414 -3.43 13.02 -6.98
N ALA A 415 -2.39 12.27 -6.64
CA ALA A 415 -1.27 12.70 -5.80
C ALA A 415 -0.04 12.99 -6.68
N PRO A 416 0.99 13.70 -6.20
CA PRO A 416 2.07 14.14 -7.08
C PRO A 416 2.99 13.01 -7.53
N HIS A 417 2.90 11.81 -6.94
CA HIS A 417 3.51 10.56 -7.40
C HIS A 417 2.66 9.39 -6.91
N THR A 418 3.00 8.17 -7.35
CA THR A 418 2.34 6.94 -6.88
C THR A 418 2.52 6.77 -5.38
N ALA A 419 1.44 6.49 -4.66
CA ALA A 419 1.51 6.22 -3.24
C ALA A 419 0.43 5.24 -2.77
N ILE A 420 0.67 4.59 -1.63
CA ILE A 420 -0.30 3.74 -0.94
C ILE A 420 -0.42 4.23 0.50
N ASN A 421 -1.63 4.58 0.93
CA ASN A 421 -1.93 4.75 2.35
C ASN A 421 -2.37 3.40 2.93
N ILE A 422 -1.69 2.98 3.99
CA ILE A 422 -1.94 1.75 4.73
C ILE A 422 -2.58 2.17 6.07
N LEU A 423 -3.82 1.75 6.26
CA LEU A 423 -4.68 2.12 7.40
C LEU A 423 -4.92 0.90 8.28
N ARG A 424 -5.03 1.09 9.59
CA ARG A 424 -5.43 0.01 10.49
C ARG A 424 -6.90 -0.34 10.30
N MET A 425 -7.25 -1.62 10.38
CA MET A 425 -8.65 -2.04 10.24
C MET A 425 -9.54 -1.50 11.37
N SER A 426 -9.01 -1.36 12.58
CA SER A 426 -9.69 -0.71 13.72
C SER A 426 -10.20 0.69 13.34
N GLN A 427 -9.34 1.49 12.71
CA GLN A 427 -9.64 2.84 12.26
C GLN A 427 -10.64 2.86 11.10
N VAL A 428 -10.47 1.96 10.13
CA VAL A 428 -11.40 1.83 8.99
C VAL A 428 -12.79 1.43 9.48
N SER A 429 -12.87 0.45 10.37
CA SER A 429 -14.12 -0.03 10.98
C SER A 429 -14.78 1.05 11.82
N ALA A 430 -13.99 1.73 12.65
CA ALA A 430 -14.44 2.86 13.45
C ALA A 430 -14.89 4.04 12.58
N ALA A 431 -14.21 4.36 11.48
CA ALA A 431 -14.59 5.42 10.54
C ALA A 431 -15.89 5.11 9.81
N ALA A 432 -16.06 3.86 9.40
CA ALA A 432 -17.25 3.38 8.74
C ALA A 432 -18.46 3.48 9.70
N GLY A 433 -18.37 2.87 10.88
CA GLY A 433 -19.46 2.79 11.85
C GLY A 433 -20.49 1.68 11.54
N ALA A 434 -21.43 1.47 12.47
CA ALA A 434 -22.32 0.31 12.49
C ALA A 434 -23.35 0.24 11.33
N LYS A 435 -23.50 1.30 10.53
CA LYS A 435 -24.44 1.39 9.39
C LYS A 435 -23.75 1.86 8.11
N SER A 436 -22.47 1.56 7.98
CA SER A 436 -21.63 2.09 6.92
C SER A 436 -21.83 1.41 5.57
N ILE A 437 -22.22 0.13 5.59
CA ILE A 437 -22.46 -0.68 4.41
C ILE A 437 -23.95 -0.65 4.11
N VAL A 438 -24.29 -0.18 2.92
CA VAL A 438 -25.66 -0.01 2.44
C VAL A 438 -25.84 -0.69 1.09
N ASP A 439 -27.09 -1.06 0.80
CA ASP A 439 -27.50 -1.61 -0.49
C ASP A 439 -27.67 -0.48 -1.50
N LEU A 440 -26.72 -0.36 -2.42
CA LEU A 440 -26.71 0.65 -3.49
C LEU A 440 -27.40 0.10 -4.73
N ASP A 441 -28.54 0.69 -5.09
CA ASP A 441 -29.24 0.38 -6.34
C ASP A 441 -28.49 1.01 -7.53
N LEU A 442 -27.93 0.17 -8.40
CA LEU A 442 -27.24 0.60 -9.61
C LEU A 442 -28.18 0.71 -10.82
N GLY A 443 -29.47 0.46 -10.64
CA GLY A 443 -30.45 0.30 -11.70
C GLY A 443 -30.45 -1.10 -12.32
N ASN A 444 -31.40 -1.35 -13.22
CA ASN A 444 -31.55 -2.64 -13.92
C ASN A 444 -31.70 -3.85 -12.99
N GLY A 445 -32.20 -3.65 -11.77
CA GLY A 445 -32.33 -4.69 -10.74
C GLY A 445 -31.00 -5.14 -10.12
N ARG A 446 -29.90 -4.42 -10.35
CA ARG A 446 -28.60 -4.69 -9.72
C ARG A 446 -28.48 -3.90 -8.43
N THR A 447 -28.10 -4.60 -7.36
CA THR A 447 -27.79 -4.00 -6.07
C THR A 447 -26.40 -4.44 -5.63
N GLU A 448 -25.58 -3.49 -5.17
CA GLU A 448 -24.24 -3.76 -4.66
C GLU A 448 -24.09 -3.25 -3.23
N LYS A 449 -23.20 -3.87 -2.45
CA LYS A 449 -22.84 -3.37 -1.13
C LYS A 449 -21.83 -2.23 -1.28
N ALA A 450 -22.19 -1.04 -0.83
CA ALA A 450 -21.33 0.14 -0.87
C ALA A 450 -21.13 0.72 0.54
N SER A 451 -19.98 1.36 0.76
CA SER A 451 -19.72 2.12 1.97
C SER A 451 -19.17 3.51 1.66
N GLY A 452 -19.14 4.38 2.67
CA GLY A 452 -18.60 5.74 2.50
C GLY A 452 -19.48 6.65 1.63
N ILE A 453 -20.80 6.42 1.57
CA ILE A 453 -21.72 7.24 0.75
C ILE A 453 -21.53 8.73 1.02
N THR A 454 -21.65 9.16 2.28
CA THR A 454 -21.48 10.57 2.67
C THR A 454 -20.11 11.13 2.27
N LEU A 455 -19.06 10.32 2.39
CA LEU A 455 -17.69 10.70 2.04
C LEU A 455 -17.58 10.96 0.53
N TYR A 456 -18.01 9.99 -0.28
CA TYR A 456 -17.91 10.07 -1.74
C TYR A 456 -18.85 11.13 -2.31
N THR A 457 -20.09 11.24 -1.82
CA THR A 457 -21.03 12.31 -2.19
C THR A 457 -20.40 13.68 -2.00
N ARG A 458 -19.91 13.98 -0.79
CA ARG A 458 -19.29 15.28 -0.47
C ARG A 458 -18.08 15.56 -1.36
N ASN A 459 -17.19 14.58 -1.50
CA ASN A 459 -15.95 14.78 -2.25
C ASN A 459 -16.22 14.97 -3.76
N THR A 460 -17.17 14.23 -4.34
CA THR A 460 -17.59 14.41 -5.74
C THR A 460 -18.15 15.81 -5.97
N LEU A 461 -19.08 16.28 -5.13
CA LEU A 461 -19.66 17.62 -5.29
C LEU A 461 -18.62 18.73 -5.13
N ARG A 462 -17.72 18.60 -4.15
CA ARG A 462 -16.68 19.61 -3.90
C ARG A 462 -15.68 19.71 -5.06
N MET A 463 -15.29 18.59 -5.65
CA MET A 463 -14.39 18.58 -6.80
C MET A 463 -15.05 19.11 -8.06
N ALA A 464 -16.30 18.74 -8.31
CA ALA A 464 -17.09 19.33 -9.38
C ALA A 464 -17.20 20.86 -9.25
N GLN A 465 -17.44 21.36 -8.02
CA GLN A 465 -17.53 22.80 -7.76
C GLN A 465 -16.20 23.55 -7.96
N MET A 466 -15.07 22.93 -7.64
CA MET A 466 -13.75 23.55 -7.83
C MET A 466 -13.37 23.66 -9.30
N GLY A 467 -13.79 22.70 -10.13
CA GLY A 467 -13.46 22.65 -11.55
C GLY A 467 -12.06 22.10 -11.82
N GLU A 468 -11.87 21.61 -13.06
CA GLU A 468 -10.65 20.91 -13.47
C GLU A 468 -9.39 21.79 -13.39
N GLU A 469 -9.46 23.03 -13.90
CA GLU A 469 -8.32 23.94 -13.98
C GLU A 469 -7.68 24.17 -12.61
N ALA A 470 -8.49 24.51 -11.60
CA ALA A 470 -8.00 24.75 -10.24
C ALA A 470 -7.44 23.48 -9.58
N LEU A 471 -8.04 22.32 -9.87
CA LEU A 471 -7.57 21.03 -9.35
C LEU A 471 -6.23 20.63 -9.99
N GLN A 472 -6.08 20.82 -11.30
CA GLN A 472 -4.86 20.50 -12.05
C GLN A 472 -3.72 21.47 -11.70
N GLU A 473 -3.97 22.79 -11.65
CA GLU A 473 -2.96 23.78 -11.26
C GLU A 473 -2.36 23.47 -9.87
N ALA A 474 -3.20 23.03 -8.94
CA ALA A 474 -2.77 22.66 -7.61
C ALA A 474 -1.94 21.35 -7.59
N LEU A 475 -2.29 20.38 -8.43
CA LEU A 475 -1.52 19.14 -8.59
C LEU A 475 -0.15 19.42 -9.24
N ASP A 476 -0.12 20.26 -10.29
CA ASP A 476 1.11 20.63 -11.00
C ASP A 476 2.11 21.30 -10.07
N LYS A 477 1.64 22.16 -9.15
CA LYS A 477 2.49 22.77 -8.11
C LYS A 477 3.16 21.72 -7.22
N GLU A 478 2.46 20.64 -6.88
CA GLU A 478 3.01 19.57 -6.04
C GLU A 478 3.95 18.63 -6.81
N ILE A 479 3.66 18.38 -8.08
CA ILE A 479 4.58 17.64 -8.98
C ILE A 479 5.88 18.45 -9.13
N ALA A 480 5.78 19.77 -9.31
CA ALA A 480 6.94 20.65 -9.43
C ALA A 480 7.83 20.67 -8.18
N MET A 481 7.31 20.33 -6.98
CA MET A 481 8.12 20.23 -5.75
C MET A 481 9.09 19.05 -5.74
N GLN A 482 8.90 18.05 -6.62
CA GLN A 482 9.75 16.86 -6.70
C GLN A 482 10.99 17.08 -7.56
N ASN A 483 10.85 17.91 -8.60
CA ASN A 483 11.93 18.30 -9.50
C ASN A 483 12.87 19.30 -8.80
#